data_AF-A0A7V4JQ40-F1
#
_entry.id   AF-A0A7V4JQ40-F1
#
_cell.length_a   1.000
_cell.length_b   1.000
_cell.length_c   1.000
_cell.angle_alpha   90.00
_cell.angle_beta   90.00
_cell.angle_gamma   90.00
#
_symmetry.space_group_name_H-M   'P 1'
#
loop_
_entity.id
_entity.type
_entity.pdbx_description
1 polymer ?
#
loop_
_entity_poly.entity_id
_entity_poly.type
_entity_poly.pdbx_seq_one_letter_code
_entity_poly.pdbx_strand_id
1 'polypeptide(L)'
;MQIDIITIFPEYFESPLKVGLLGKALKRGIIKITLYNLRDFSKDKHKVVDDEPFGGGEGMVFKPEPLYRAISYIKNLDPSALIIYLSPQGEVLNQKIAERLSKKEHLILICGRYEGIDERIRANFVDEEISIGDYVVFGGEVASLVLIETLARLIPGVVGKKDSVEKESFSTGLLKYPCYTRPRNFMGYEVPEILLSGDHAEIEKYRRKQSLEITLKRKPYLFREAELTEEDRKFLAELLKFQRFYIFLVHYPVLNKKGEKIASAITNFDLHDLSRLARTYGVKGVFIIQPLEDQRKLAEELIEYWLSKKGAQYNPLRKEAIKLVKLFETLDSAISEVESIEGEKPVLLGTDATPKRKYISCEEVRKILWEKPVVLVLGTAWGLCEEVLDRCDYFLEPIWGRLDPYNHLSVRSAASIFIDRILGIYSFYKKF
;
A
#
# COMPACT_ATOMS: atom_id res chain seq x y z
N MET A 1 9.99 9.49 30.73
CA MET A 1 10.76 8.59 29.84
C MET A 1 12.18 9.11 29.69
N GLN A 2 13.17 8.23 29.81
CA GLN A 2 14.58 8.48 29.55
C GLN A 2 14.95 7.95 28.17
N ILE A 3 15.72 8.72 27.39
CA ILE A 3 16.25 8.29 26.09
C ILE A 3 17.73 8.65 26.04
N ASP A 4 18.59 7.64 25.99
CA ASP A 4 20.03 7.81 25.85
C ASP A 4 20.43 7.56 24.40
N ILE A 5 21.18 8.47 23.78
CA ILE A 5 21.56 8.39 22.37
C ILE A 5 23.07 8.23 22.26
N ILE A 6 23.53 7.15 21.63
CA ILE A 6 24.93 6.92 21.30
C ILE A 6 25.16 7.38 19.87
N THR A 7 26.00 8.40 19.68
CA THR A 7 26.30 9.01 18.37
C THR A 7 27.74 9.53 18.35
N ILE A 8 28.31 9.75 17.18
CA ILE A 8 29.57 10.51 17.03
C ILE A 8 29.35 12.01 16.79
N PHE A 9 28.10 12.44 16.59
CA PHE A 9 27.68 13.83 16.33
C PHE A 9 26.60 14.32 17.32
N PRO A 10 26.91 14.48 18.63
CA PRO A 10 25.97 15.07 19.58
C PRO A 10 25.42 16.44 19.14
N GLU A 11 26.22 17.23 18.43
CA GLU A 11 25.85 18.54 17.88
C GLU A 11 24.65 18.49 16.92
N TYR A 12 24.38 17.33 16.30
CA TYR A 12 23.23 17.11 15.41
C TYR A 12 21.89 17.34 16.13
N PHE A 13 21.89 17.20 17.46
CA PHE A 13 20.71 17.29 18.31
C PHE A 13 20.52 18.67 18.95
N GLU A 14 21.49 19.59 18.84
CA GLU A 14 21.45 20.86 19.57
C GLU A 14 20.23 21.72 19.24
N SER A 15 19.87 21.82 17.96
CA SER A 15 18.73 22.60 17.51
C SER A 15 17.40 21.84 17.67
N PRO A 16 17.25 20.59 17.15
CA PRO A 16 15.99 19.86 17.23
C PRO A 16 15.46 19.66 18.66
N LEU A 17 16.35 19.43 19.64
CA LEU A 17 15.93 19.22 21.03
C LEU A 17 15.52 20.51 21.76
N LYS A 18 15.73 21.69 21.17
CA LYS A 18 15.38 22.98 21.79
C LYS A 18 14.09 23.59 21.25
N VAL A 19 13.55 23.07 20.16
CA VAL A 19 12.42 23.67 19.43
C VAL A 19 11.11 22.91 19.64
N GLY A 20 9.99 23.57 19.33
CA GLY A 20 8.67 22.94 19.26
C GLY A 20 8.15 22.36 20.58
N LEU A 21 7.35 21.29 20.47
CA LEU A 21 6.79 20.58 21.62
C LEU A 21 7.83 19.72 22.33
N LEU A 22 8.79 19.14 21.60
CA LEU A 22 9.86 18.33 22.16
C LEU A 22 10.72 19.14 23.13
N GLY A 23 11.18 20.32 22.73
CA GLY A 23 11.94 21.21 23.61
C GLY A 23 11.15 21.66 24.84
N LYS A 24 9.84 21.87 24.72
CA LYS A 24 8.97 22.17 25.87
C LYS A 24 8.83 20.96 26.81
N ALA A 25 8.72 19.75 26.27
CA ALA A 25 8.63 18.51 27.05
C ALA A 25 9.92 18.26 27.84
N LEU A 26 11.08 18.50 27.23
CA LEU A 26 12.39 18.40 27.86
C LEU A 26 12.55 19.42 29.00
N LYS A 27 12.20 20.70 28.76
CA LYS A 27 12.22 21.75 29.80
C LYS A 27 11.31 21.45 30.99
N ARG A 28 10.21 20.73 30.77
CA ARG A 28 9.27 20.30 31.81
C ARG A 28 9.66 18.97 32.47
N GLY A 29 10.73 18.32 32.02
CA GLY A 29 11.18 17.03 32.56
C GLY A 29 10.27 15.84 32.23
N ILE A 30 9.36 15.96 31.26
CA ILE A 30 8.45 14.87 30.85
C ILE A 30 9.25 13.79 30.11
N ILE A 31 10.17 14.25 29.27
CA ILE A 31 11.16 13.45 28.56
C ILE A 31 12.51 13.94 29.03
N LYS A 32 13.47 13.03 29.21
CA LYS A 32 14.87 13.36 29.43
C LYS A 32 15.70 12.67 28.35
N ILE A 33 16.59 13.43 27.70
CA ILE A 33 17.48 12.93 26.67
C ILE A 33 18.92 13.16 27.12
N THR A 34 19.74 12.11 27.07
CA THR A 34 21.20 12.21 27.27
C THR A 34 21.90 11.85 25.97
N LEU A 35 22.89 12.64 25.60
CA LEU A 35 23.73 12.37 24.42
C LEU A 35 25.07 11.83 24.88
N TYR A 36 25.47 10.69 24.33
CA TYR A 36 26.75 10.05 24.56
C TYR A 36 27.56 10.10 23.27
N ASN A 37 28.68 10.82 23.30
CA ASN A 37 29.62 10.79 22.20
C ASN A 37 30.39 9.46 22.24
N LEU A 38 30.19 8.61 21.23
CA LEU A 38 30.86 7.31 21.13
C LEU A 38 32.40 7.44 21.20
N ARG A 39 32.94 8.57 20.75
CA ARG A 39 34.38 8.89 20.79
C ARG A 39 34.94 8.93 22.21
N ASP A 40 34.13 9.26 23.20
CA ASP A 40 34.55 9.29 24.61
C ASP A 40 34.67 7.90 25.23
N PHE A 41 34.14 6.87 24.56
CA PHE A 41 34.29 5.47 24.95
C PHE A 41 35.44 4.77 24.23
N SER A 42 36.18 5.47 23.38
CA SER A 42 37.43 4.95 22.82
C SER A 42 38.58 5.05 23.83
N LYS A 43 39.48 4.06 23.80
CA LYS A 43 40.75 4.09 24.56
C LYS A 43 41.89 4.66 23.73
N ASP A 44 41.66 4.87 22.44
CA ASP A 44 42.65 5.38 21.52
C ASP A 44 42.87 6.89 21.74
N LYS A 45 44.14 7.33 21.62
CA LYS A 45 44.52 8.74 21.83
C LYS A 45 43.84 9.69 20.82
N HIS A 46 43.56 9.20 19.61
CA HIS A 46 42.89 9.94 18.56
C HIS A 46 41.37 9.74 18.58
N LYS A 47 40.83 9.04 19.59
CA LYS A 47 39.41 8.72 19.74
C LYS A 47 38.80 8.04 18.50
N VAL A 48 39.55 7.13 17.89
CA VAL A 48 39.08 6.30 16.78
C VAL A 48 37.97 5.37 17.27
N VAL A 49 36.87 5.29 16.50
CA VAL A 49 35.68 4.47 16.82
C VAL A 49 35.28 3.56 15.67
N ASP A 50 36.03 3.60 14.59
CA ASP A 50 35.76 2.92 13.32
C ASP A 50 37.04 2.30 12.77
N ASP A 51 36.89 1.30 11.91
CA ASP A 51 37.99 0.58 11.27
C ASP A 51 37.52 -0.02 9.93
N GLU A 52 38.47 -0.49 9.12
CA GLU A 52 38.18 -1.13 7.84
C GLU A 52 37.43 -2.45 8.04
N PRO A 53 36.44 -2.78 7.17
CA PRO A 53 35.72 -4.04 7.26
C PRO A 53 36.62 -5.24 6.90
N PHE A 54 36.52 -6.31 7.69
CA PHE A 54 37.10 -7.60 7.30
C PHE A 54 36.45 -8.12 6.01
N GLY A 55 37.26 -8.71 5.12
CA GLY A 55 36.81 -9.17 3.81
C GLY A 55 36.99 -8.15 2.68
N GLY A 56 37.48 -6.94 3.01
CA GLY A 56 37.60 -5.83 2.07
C GLY A 56 36.25 -5.15 1.83
N GLY A 57 36.26 -4.14 0.96
CA GLY A 57 35.11 -3.26 0.71
C GLY A 57 35.48 -1.80 0.89
N GLU A 58 34.61 -0.90 0.44
CA GLU A 58 34.74 0.52 0.71
C GLU A 58 34.09 0.88 2.05
N GLY A 59 34.48 2.01 2.63
CA GLY A 59 33.87 2.51 3.86
C GLY A 59 34.53 2.02 5.15
N MET A 60 33.87 2.30 6.27
CA MET A 60 34.34 2.01 7.63
C MET A 60 33.20 1.39 8.44
N VAL A 61 33.53 0.60 9.46
CA VAL A 61 32.56 -0.01 10.38
C VAL A 61 32.87 0.44 11.80
N PHE A 62 31.85 0.78 12.59
CA PHE A 62 32.07 1.08 14.01
C PHE A 62 32.65 -0.14 14.75
N LYS A 63 33.75 0.10 15.46
CA LYS A 63 34.46 -0.89 16.25
C LYS A 63 33.56 -1.40 17.38
N PRO A 64 33.65 -2.69 17.72
CA PRO A 64 32.81 -3.26 18.77
C PRO A 64 33.15 -2.72 20.17
N GLU A 65 34.42 -2.44 20.48
CA GLU A 65 34.84 -2.12 21.84
C GLU A 65 34.33 -0.76 22.37
N PRO A 66 34.36 0.35 21.59
CA PRO A 66 33.75 1.61 22.03
C PRO A 66 32.24 1.47 22.22
N LEU A 67 31.54 0.79 21.29
CA LEU A 67 30.10 0.59 21.38
C LEU A 67 29.70 -0.25 22.59
N TYR A 68 30.37 -1.39 22.80
CA TYR A 68 30.13 -2.23 23.96
C TYR A 68 30.34 -1.47 25.27
N ARG A 69 31.36 -0.61 25.36
CA ARG A 69 31.61 0.21 26.55
C ARG A 69 30.53 1.25 26.78
N ALA A 70 30.06 1.93 25.72
CA ALA A 70 28.97 2.88 25.82
C ALA A 70 27.67 2.21 26.28
N ILE A 71 27.30 1.09 25.64
CA ILE A 71 26.12 0.29 25.99
C ILE A 71 26.21 -0.18 27.44
N SER A 72 27.36 -0.78 27.82
CA SER A 72 27.58 -1.32 29.17
C SER A 72 27.55 -0.22 30.23
N TYR A 73 28.09 0.97 29.95
CA TYR A 73 28.02 2.11 30.85
C TYR A 73 26.57 2.48 31.17
N ILE A 74 25.73 2.61 30.14
CA ILE A 74 24.31 2.97 30.32
C ILE A 74 23.54 1.83 30.99
N LYS A 75 23.75 0.58 30.59
CA LYS A 75 23.12 -0.60 31.19
C LYS A 75 23.50 -0.81 32.67
N ASN A 76 24.68 -0.35 33.10
CA ASN A 76 25.06 -0.34 34.51
C ASN A 76 24.28 0.69 35.33
N LEU A 77 23.83 1.79 34.71
CA LEU A 77 22.96 2.79 35.35
C LEU A 77 21.52 2.28 35.41
N ASP A 78 21.07 1.61 34.34
CA ASP A 78 19.75 0.99 34.27
C ASP A 78 19.76 -0.28 33.39
N PRO A 79 19.74 -1.48 34.00
CA PRO A 79 19.74 -2.74 33.28
C PRO A 79 18.50 -2.95 32.39
N SER A 80 17.39 -2.27 32.70
CA SER A 80 16.10 -2.43 32.01
C SER A 80 16.00 -1.64 30.70
N ALA A 81 16.97 -0.76 30.42
CA ALA A 81 16.96 0.11 29.24
C ALA A 81 16.95 -0.68 27.92
N LEU A 82 15.97 -0.46 27.05
CA LEU A 82 15.85 -1.20 25.79
C LEU A 82 16.80 -0.62 24.72
N ILE A 83 17.65 -1.46 24.13
CA ILE A 83 18.65 -1.06 23.13
C ILE A 83 18.07 -1.19 21.72
N ILE A 84 17.96 -0.06 21.03
CA ILE A 84 17.46 0.05 19.68
C ILE A 84 18.59 0.49 18.75
N TYR A 85 18.87 -0.30 17.72
CA TYR A 85 19.74 0.10 16.63
C TYR A 85 18.91 0.65 15.47
N LEU A 86 19.27 1.85 15.01
CA LEU A 86 18.59 2.52 13.90
C LEU A 86 19.26 2.11 12.59
N SER A 87 18.55 1.26 11.85
CA SER A 87 19.10 0.48 10.74
C SER A 87 18.07 0.34 9.63
N PRO A 88 18.43 0.49 8.34
CA PRO A 88 17.52 0.22 7.24
C PRO A 88 17.09 -1.25 7.17
N GLN A 89 17.81 -2.16 7.85
CA GLN A 89 17.46 -3.59 7.95
C GLN A 89 16.45 -3.89 9.07
N GLY A 90 16.12 -2.89 9.91
CA GLY A 90 15.21 -3.05 11.02
C GLY A 90 13.73 -3.11 10.63
N GLU A 91 12.87 -3.39 11.60
CA GLU A 91 11.42 -3.31 11.41
C GLU A 91 11.03 -1.86 11.07
N VAL A 92 10.23 -1.68 10.01
CA VAL A 92 9.82 -0.33 9.57
C VAL A 92 8.92 0.30 10.62
N LEU A 93 9.36 1.45 11.14
CA LEU A 93 8.65 2.25 12.14
C LEU A 93 7.22 2.53 11.68
N ASN A 94 6.28 2.13 12.51
CA ASN A 94 4.87 2.38 12.33
C ASN A 94 4.23 2.80 13.65
N GLN A 95 2.96 3.24 13.58
CA GLN A 95 2.26 3.79 14.74
C GLN A 95 2.12 2.78 15.90
N LYS A 96 1.98 1.47 15.61
CA LYS A 96 1.91 0.43 16.65
C LYS A 96 3.24 0.24 17.38
N ILE A 97 4.34 0.26 16.65
CA ILE A 97 5.69 0.24 17.23
C ILE A 97 5.87 1.45 18.15
N ALA A 98 5.47 2.64 17.68
CA ALA A 98 5.55 3.86 18.48
C ALA A 98 4.73 3.76 19.78
N GLU A 99 3.50 3.26 19.74
CA GLU A 99 2.66 3.06 20.93
C GLU A 99 3.21 2.01 21.90
N ARG A 100 3.90 0.99 21.39
CA ARG A 100 4.59 -0.01 22.21
C ARG A 100 5.79 0.58 22.90
N LEU A 101 6.63 1.30 22.15
CA LEU A 101 7.86 1.91 22.66
C LEU A 101 7.58 3.12 23.56
N SER A 102 6.49 3.86 23.34
CA SER A 102 6.14 5.02 24.18
C SER A 102 5.77 4.63 25.61
N LYS A 103 5.52 3.34 25.87
CA LYS A 103 5.25 2.78 27.20
C LYS A 103 6.53 2.34 27.93
N LYS A 104 7.68 2.34 27.26
CA LYS A 104 8.97 2.01 27.88
C LYS A 104 9.48 3.19 28.71
N GLU A 105 10.08 2.87 29.85
CA GLU A 105 10.61 3.91 30.74
C GLU A 105 11.95 4.46 30.25
N HIS A 106 12.78 3.59 29.66
CA HIS A 106 14.14 3.91 29.23
C HIS A 106 14.51 3.22 27.90
N LEU A 107 14.98 4.01 26.94
CA LEU A 107 15.48 3.56 25.63
C LEU A 107 16.94 3.99 25.42
N ILE A 108 17.74 3.13 24.82
CA ILE A 108 19.08 3.44 24.29
C ILE A 108 19.00 3.40 22.76
N LEU A 109 19.33 4.50 22.09
CA LEU A 109 19.32 4.59 20.63
C LEU A 109 20.76 4.61 20.11
N ILE A 110 21.13 3.61 19.31
CA ILE A 110 22.43 3.55 18.65
C ILE A 110 22.31 4.18 17.26
N CYS A 111 23.01 5.28 17.05
CA CYS A 111 23.12 5.94 15.75
C CYS A 111 24.36 5.40 15.01
N GLY A 112 24.14 4.47 14.07
CA GLY A 112 25.20 4.01 13.16
C GLY A 112 25.62 5.08 12.16
N ARG A 113 26.85 4.96 11.66
CA ARG A 113 27.44 5.75 10.56
C ARG A 113 28.24 4.83 9.66
N TYR A 114 28.66 5.37 8.51
CA TYR A 114 29.46 4.63 7.53
C TYR A 114 28.68 3.39 7.05
N GLU A 115 29.31 2.21 7.03
CA GLU A 115 28.66 0.93 6.70
C GLU A 115 27.80 0.37 7.85
N GLY A 116 27.89 0.97 9.05
CA GLY A 116 27.12 0.59 10.22
C GLY A 116 27.99 0.17 11.40
N ILE A 117 27.49 -0.78 12.19
CA ILE A 117 28.15 -1.29 13.40
C ILE A 117 28.60 -2.73 13.20
N ASP A 118 29.63 -3.14 13.94
CA ASP A 118 30.08 -4.53 13.93
C ASP A 118 28.93 -5.51 14.26
N GLU A 119 28.76 -6.52 13.42
CA GLU A 119 27.66 -7.49 13.51
C GLU A 119 27.65 -8.23 14.86
N ARG A 120 28.80 -8.36 15.54
CA ARG A 120 28.85 -8.96 16.89
C ARG A 120 28.18 -8.07 17.94
N ILE A 121 28.23 -6.75 17.79
CA ILE A 121 27.46 -5.84 18.64
C ILE A 121 25.98 -5.98 18.33
N ARG A 122 25.65 -5.91 17.05
CA ARG A 122 24.28 -6.00 16.54
C ARG A 122 23.59 -7.29 17.01
N ALA A 123 24.21 -8.45 16.81
CA ALA A 123 23.59 -9.74 17.09
C ALA A 123 23.48 -10.09 18.58
N ASN A 124 24.34 -9.53 19.45
CA ASN A 124 24.45 -9.96 20.85
C ASN A 124 23.97 -8.92 21.88
N PHE A 125 23.88 -7.63 21.50
CA PHE A 125 23.61 -6.55 22.45
C PHE A 125 22.48 -5.61 22.03
N VAL A 126 21.97 -5.72 20.80
CA VAL A 126 20.80 -4.94 20.35
C VAL A 126 19.53 -5.74 20.64
N ASP A 127 18.54 -5.11 21.26
CA ASP A 127 17.25 -5.73 21.55
C ASP A 127 16.32 -5.64 20.32
N GLU A 128 16.30 -4.49 19.63
CA GLU A 128 15.46 -4.25 18.46
C GLU A 128 16.18 -3.41 17.39
N GLU A 129 15.90 -3.68 16.11
CA GLU A 129 16.31 -2.82 15.01
C GLU A 129 15.10 -2.10 14.43
N ILE A 130 15.23 -0.78 14.21
CA ILE A 130 14.15 0.04 13.66
C ILE A 130 14.63 0.79 12.43
N SER A 131 13.89 0.63 11.33
CA SER A 131 14.04 1.42 10.11
C SER A 131 13.02 2.55 10.07
N ILE A 132 13.38 3.70 9.49
CA ILE A 132 12.43 4.79 9.22
C ILE A 132 11.83 4.72 7.80
N GLY A 133 12.21 3.71 7.02
CA GLY A 133 11.66 3.40 5.70
C GLY A 133 12.68 2.81 4.73
N ASP A 134 12.20 2.48 3.53
CA ASP A 134 12.97 1.77 2.50
C ASP A 134 13.86 2.72 1.69
N TYR A 135 14.78 3.39 2.39
CA TYR A 135 15.77 4.31 1.83
C TYR A 135 16.98 4.43 2.77
N VAL A 136 18.10 4.94 2.25
CA VAL A 136 19.35 5.09 3.00
C VAL A 136 19.61 6.55 3.35
N VAL A 137 20.09 6.80 4.58
CA VAL A 137 20.48 8.12 5.09
C VAL A 137 21.91 8.07 5.62
N PHE A 138 22.53 9.24 5.83
CA PHE A 138 23.94 9.32 6.26
C PHE A 138 24.26 8.73 7.63
N GLY A 139 23.26 8.54 8.48
CA GLY A 139 23.43 8.00 9.83
C GLY A 139 22.15 7.93 10.64
N GLY A 140 22.22 7.23 11.76
CA GLY A 140 21.06 7.00 12.63
C GLY A 140 20.55 8.26 13.34
N GLU A 141 21.25 9.40 13.32
CA GLU A 141 20.82 10.59 14.04
C GLU A 141 19.46 11.11 13.54
N VAL A 142 19.24 11.15 12.22
CA VAL A 142 17.93 11.55 11.67
C VAL A 142 16.83 10.55 12.04
N ALA A 143 17.14 9.25 12.00
CA ALA A 143 16.19 8.21 12.39
C ALA A 143 15.83 8.29 13.87
N SER A 144 16.78 8.68 14.72
CA SER A 144 16.57 8.82 16.16
C SER A 144 15.63 9.99 16.45
N LEU A 145 15.78 11.12 15.73
CA LEU A 145 14.87 12.26 15.85
C LEU A 145 13.46 11.90 15.42
N VAL A 146 13.30 11.18 14.30
CA VAL A 146 12.00 10.69 13.83
C VAL A 146 11.33 9.80 14.87
N LEU A 147 12.07 8.83 15.42
CA LEU A 147 11.56 7.96 16.48
C LEU A 147 11.17 8.76 17.72
N ILE A 148 12.07 9.60 18.24
CA ILE A 148 11.84 10.43 19.43
C ILE A 148 10.61 11.32 19.27
N GLU A 149 10.45 12.00 18.13
CA GLU A 149 9.27 12.83 17.90
C GLU A 149 7.98 12.00 17.85
N THR A 150 8.03 10.83 17.22
CA THR A 150 6.88 9.92 17.15
C THR A 150 6.47 9.45 18.55
N LEU A 151 7.44 9.06 19.40
CA LEU A 151 7.18 8.67 20.79
C LEU A 151 6.72 9.83 21.64
N ALA A 152 7.36 10.99 21.52
CA ALA A 152 7.06 12.18 22.33
C ALA A 152 5.60 12.60 22.18
N ARG A 153 5.02 12.50 20.99
CA ARG A 153 3.60 12.82 20.75
C ARG A 153 2.63 11.94 21.54
N LEU A 154 3.05 10.72 21.91
CA LEU A 154 2.23 9.74 22.63
C LEU A 154 2.38 9.85 24.15
N ILE A 155 3.40 10.56 24.64
CA ILE A 155 3.66 10.69 26.08
C ILE A 155 2.70 11.73 26.69
N PRO A 156 1.96 11.37 27.75
CA PRO A 156 1.06 12.28 28.44
C PRO A 156 1.75 13.58 28.86
N GLY A 157 1.12 14.72 28.56
CA GLY A 157 1.63 16.04 28.91
C GLY A 157 2.50 16.73 27.87
N VAL A 158 2.92 16.03 26.80
CA VAL A 158 3.66 16.63 25.67
C VAL A 158 2.71 17.37 24.73
N VAL A 159 1.67 16.69 24.23
CA VAL A 159 0.62 17.29 23.41
C VAL A 159 -0.50 17.80 24.32
N GLY A 160 -0.95 19.04 24.10
CA GLY A 160 -1.90 19.69 25.01
C GLY A 160 -3.31 19.10 25.01
N LYS A 161 -3.80 18.59 23.87
CA LYS A 161 -5.14 17.99 23.73
C LYS A 161 -5.03 16.52 23.36
N LYS A 162 -5.58 15.64 24.19
CA LYS A 162 -5.59 14.18 23.99
C LYS A 162 -6.20 13.79 22.63
N ASP A 163 -7.31 14.42 22.27
CA ASP A 163 -7.99 14.21 20.98
C ASP A 163 -7.10 14.47 19.77
N SER A 164 -6.09 15.33 19.88
CA SER A 164 -5.16 15.61 18.76
C SER A 164 -4.23 14.44 18.47
N VAL A 165 -4.06 13.53 19.42
CA VAL A 165 -3.29 12.28 19.25
C VAL A 165 -4.23 11.15 18.81
N GLU A 166 -5.39 11.04 19.45
CA GLU A 166 -6.37 9.97 19.17
C GLU A 166 -7.01 10.08 17.78
N LYS A 167 -7.26 11.31 17.29
CA LYS A 167 -7.86 11.56 15.97
C LYS A 167 -6.83 11.84 14.86
N GLU A 168 -5.58 11.45 15.06
CA GLU A 168 -4.54 11.59 14.03
C GLU A 168 -4.55 10.41 13.05
N SER A 169 -3.91 10.62 11.90
CA SER A 169 -3.68 9.55 10.93
C SER A 169 -3.01 8.34 11.60
N PHE A 170 -3.43 7.15 11.20
CA PHE A 170 -2.97 5.84 11.68
C PHE A 170 -3.42 5.45 13.11
N SER A 171 -3.77 6.40 13.99
CA SER A 171 -4.23 6.10 15.36
C SER A 171 -5.52 5.26 15.40
N THR A 172 -6.40 5.42 14.41
CA THR A 172 -7.66 4.65 14.26
C THR A 172 -7.63 3.70 13.06
N GLY A 173 -6.46 3.44 12.50
CA GLY A 173 -6.32 2.69 11.25
C GLY A 173 -6.84 3.44 10.01
N LEU A 174 -7.02 4.76 10.08
CA LEU A 174 -7.46 5.61 8.96
C LEU A 174 -6.55 6.84 8.81
N LEU A 175 -6.59 7.47 7.64
CA LEU A 175 -5.98 8.78 7.40
C LEU A 175 -6.88 9.90 7.92
N LYS A 176 -6.28 10.97 8.42
CA LYS A 176 -7.02 12.16 8.86
C LYS A 176 -7.69 12.87 7.69
N TYR A 177 -8.86 13.43 7.95
CA TYR A 177 -9.63 14.25 7.01
C TYR A 177 -8.90 15.57 6.67
N PRO A 178 -9.27 16.23 5.54
CA PRO A 178 -8.72 17.54 5.18
C PRO A 178 -9.02 18.61 6.22
N CYS A 179 -8.03 19.44 6.51
CA CYS A 179 -8.17 20.55 7.45
C CYS A 179 -8.23 21.88 6.68
N TYR A 180 -9.15 22.74 7.09
CA TYR A 180 -9.34 24.07 6.51
C TYR A 180 -9.18 25.12 7.62
N THR A 181 -8.68 26.30 7.25
CA THR A 181 -8.56 27.44 8.14
C THR A 181 -8.97 28.72 7.41
N ARG A 182 -8.97 29.85 8.12
CA ARG A 182 -9.28 31.16 7.53
C ARG A 182 -8.22 31.53 6.48
N PRO A 183 -8.60 32.24 5.39
CA PRO A 183 -9.92 32.79 5.08
C PRO A 183 -10.91 31.75 4.52
N ARG A 184 -12.22 32.09 4.50
CA ARG A 184 -13.29 31.18 4.01
C ARG A 184 -13.21 30.87 2.51
N ASN A 185 -12.78 31.84 1.71
CA ASN A 185 -12.53 31.68 0.29
C ASN A 185 -11.09 32.13 0.04
N PHE A 186 -10.28 31.24 -0.51
CA PHE A 186 -8.91 31.51 -0.90
C PHE A 186 -8.81 31.35 -2.42
N MET A 187 -8.76 32.46 -3.16
CA MET A 187 -8.63 32.46 -4.62
C MET A 187 -9.72 31.67 -5.36
N GLY A 188 -10.96 31.68 -4.88
CA GLY A 188 -12.07 30.92 -5.44
C GLY A 188 -12.22 29.51 -4.86
N TYR A 189 -11.26 29.02 -4.08
CA TYR A 189 -11.38 27.75 -3.35
C TYR A 189 -12.05 27.98 -2.00
N GLU A 190 -13.29 27.50 -1.88
CA GLU A 190 -14.12 27.70 -0.71
C GLU A 190 -13.98 26.59 0.32
N VAL A 191 -14.04 26.96 1.60
CA VAL A 191 -14.21 26.00 2.69
C VAL A 191 -15.60 25.37 2.58
N PRO A 192 -15.72 24.03 2.67
CA PRO A 192 -17.01 23.35 2.64
C PRO A 192 -18.03 23.97 3.61
N GLU A 193 -19.23 24.30 3.11
CA GLU A 193 -20.26 24.98 3.89
C GLU A 193 -20.62 24.25 5.19
N ILE A 194 -20.57 22.92 5.18
CA ILE A 194 -20.82 22.08 6.35
C ILE A 194 -19.85 22.36 7.51
N LEU A 195 -18.62 22.79 7.22
CA LEU A 195 -17.65 23.17 8.25
C LEU A 195 -17.91 24.57 8.84
N LEU A 196 -18.80 25.35 8.22
CA LEU A 196 -19.20 26.69 8.64
C LEU A 196 -20.56 26.70 9.36
N SER A 197 -21.29 25.58 9.37
CA SER A 197 -22.66 25.48 9.91
C SER A 197 -22.73 25.59 11.43
N GLY A 198 -21.66 25.21 12.14
CA GLY A 198 -21.65 25.09 13.60
C GLY A 198 -22.29 23.80 14.14
N ASP A 199 -22.84 22.94 13.28
CA ASP A 199 -23.40 21.64 13.68
C ASP A 199 -22.28 20.62 13.92
N HIS A 200 -21.96 20.39 15.19
CA HIS A 200 -20.89 19.47 15.57
C HIS A 200 -21.12 18.03 15.11
N ALA A 201 -22.37 17.56 15.06
CA ALA A 201 -22.67 16.18 14.67
C ALA A 201 -22.48 16.00 13.17
N GLU A 202 -22.98 16.93 12.35
CA GLU A 202 -22.81 16.87 10.91
C GLU A 202 -21.35 17.11 10.48
N ILE A 203 -20.63 17.98 11.19
CA ILE A 203 -19.19 18.18 10.97
C ILE A 203 -18.41 16.88 11.22
N GLU A 204 -18.71 16.13 12.28
CA GLU A 204 -18.00 14.89 12.58
C GLU A 204 -18.34 13.79 11.56
N LYS A 205 -19.60 13.68 11.12
CA LYS A 205 -19.98 12.78 10.02
C LYS A 205 -19.25 13.13 8.72
N TYR A 206 -19.18 14.41 8.37
CA TYR A 206 -18.43 14.88 7.20
C TYR A 206 -16.94 14.50 7.30
N ARG A 207 -16.32 14.76 8.46
CA ARG A 207 -14.92 14.39 8.74
C ARG A 207 -14.68 12.89 8.62
N ARG A 208 -15.58 12.05 9.16
CA ARG A 208 -15.49 10.59 9.03
C ARG A 208 -15.55 10.17 7.57
N LYS A 209 -16.53 10.67 6.80
CA LYS A 209 -16.65 10.38 5.35
C LYS A 209 -15.41 10.79 4.57
N GLN A 210 -14.86 11.98 4.81
CA GLN A 210 -13.63 12.44 4.16
C GLN A 210 -12.39 11.60 4.54
N SER A 211 -12.28 11.20 5.80
CA SER A 211 -11.23 10.28 6.27
C SER A 211 -11.30 8.92 5.56
N LEU A 212 -12.50 8.34 5.45
CA LEU A 212 -12.72 7.09 4.72
C LEU A 212 -12.35 7.22 3.24
N GLU A 213 -12.81 8.28 2.57
CA GLU A 213 -12.55 8.52 1.15
C GLU A 213 -11.05 8.64 0.85
N ILE A 214 -10.32 9.45 1.63
CA ILE A 214 -8.87 9.63 1.45
C ILE A 214 -8.12 8.35 1.76
N THR A 215 -8.54 7.62 2.79
CA THR A 215 -7.95 6.31 3.12
C THR A 215 -8.15 5.32 1.98
N LEU A 216 -9.36 5.26 1.42
CA LEU A 216 -9.70 4.38 0.30
C LEU A 216 -8.88 4.69 -0.95
N LYS A 217 -8.71 5.96 -1.27
CA LYS A 217 -7.95 6.38 -2.47
C LYS A 217 -6.43 6.21 -2.29
N ARG A 218 -5.87 6.51 -1.10
CA ARG A 218 -4.42 6.61 -0.90
C ARG A 218 -3.80 5.39 -0.22
N LYS A 219 -4.45 4.82 0.80
CA LYS A 219 -3.92 3.71 1.61
C LYS A 219 -5.02 2.69 1.97
N PRO A 220 -5.65 2.04 0.96
CA PRO A 220 -6.78 1.13 1.20
C PRO A 220 -6.42 -0.09 2.05
N TYR A 221 -5.14 -0.48 2.12
CA TYR A 221 -4.70 -1.57 2.99
C TYR A 221 -4.94 -1.30 4.48
N LEU A 222 -5.08 -0.04 4.91
CA LEU A 222 -5.35 0.30 6.31
C LEU A 222 -6.71 -0.22 6.80
N PHE A 223 -7.68 -0.42 5.89
CA PHE A 223 -8.98 -0.99 6.22
C PHE A 223 -8.94 -2.46 6.67
N ARG A 224 -7.80 -3.15 6.55
CA ARG A 224 -7.65 -4.51 7.07
C ARG A 224 -7.77 -4.58 8.60
N GLU A 225 -7.44 -3.49 9.28
CA GLU A 225 -7.40 -3.41 10.73
C GLU A 225 -8.31 -2.32 11.30
N ALA A 226 -8.89 -1.47 10.43
CA ALA A 226 -9.77 -0.39 10.85
C ALA A 226 -11.14 -0.92 11.29
N GLU A 227 -11.65 -0.40 12.40
CA GLU A 227 -13.02 -0.65 12.84
C GLU A 227 -14.00 0.18 11.99
N LEU A 228 -14.86 -0.53 11.25
CA LEU A 228 -15.85 0.06 10.35
C LEU A 228 -17.26 -0.23 10.86
N THR A 229 -18.04 0.84 11.02
CA THR A 229 -19.47 0.75 11.29
C THR A 229 -20.24 0.33 10.03
N GLU A 230 -21.51 -0.05 10.18
CA GLU A 230 -22.40 -0.33 9.04
C GLU A 230 -22.58 0.89 8.13
N GLU A 231 -22.59 2.10 8.68
CA GLU A 231 -22.67 3.34 7.89
C GLU A 231 -21.39 3.54 7.07
N ASP A 232 -20.21 3.32 7.67
CA ASP A 232 -18.92 3.40 6.96
C ASP A 232 -18.88 2.42 5.78
N ARG A 233 -19.33 1.17 6.00
CA ARG A 233 -19.35 0.14 4.96
C ARG A 233 -20.29 0.51 3.81
N LYS A 234 -21.48 1.03 4.10
CA LYS A 234 -22.41 1.52 3.07
C LYS A 234 -21.78 2.66 2.28
N PHE A 235 -21.17 3.63 2.96
CA PHE A 235 -20.50 4.75 2.29
C PHE A 235 -19.33 4.28 1.41
N LEU A 236 -18.48 3.38 1.90
CA LEU A 236 -17.37 2.80 1.13
C LEU A 236 -17.89 2.01 -0.08
N ALA A 237 -18.97 1.25 0.06
CA ALA A 237 -19.58 0.52 -1.05
C ALA A 237 -20.09 1.47 -2.14
N GLU A 238 -20.70 2.60 -1.77
CA GLU A 238 -21.09 3.63 -2.73
C GLU A 238 -19.86 4.26 -3.40
N LEU A 239 -18.79 4.55 -2.64
CA LEU A 239 -17.54 5.06 -3.20
C LEU A 239 -16.88 4.10 -4.18
N LEU A 240 -16.92 2.79 -3.91
CA LEU A 240 -16.31 1.80 -4.81
C LEU A 240 -17.05 1.69 -6.15
N LYS A 241 -18.32 2.12 -6.26
CA LYS A 241 -19.02 2.17 -7.55
C LYS A 241 -18.40 3.16 -8.54
N PHE A 242 -17.62 4.14 -8.06
CA PHE A 242 -16.86 5.04 -8.92
C PHE A 242 -15.64 4.36 -9.57
N GLN A 243 -15.18 3.22 -9.04
CA GLN A 243 -14.16 2.42 -9.72
C GLN A 243 -14.79 1.66 -10.87
N ARG A 244 -14.46 2.08 -12.08
CA ARG A 244 -15.05 1.57 -13.33
C ARG A 244 -14.11 0.55 -13.96
N PHE A 245 -14.22 -0.71 -13.53
CA PHE A 245 -13.38 -1.80 -14.05
C PHE A 245 -14.19 -2.76 -14.90
N TYR A 246 -13.64 -3.15 -16.05
CA TYR A 246 -14.24 -4.09 -17.01
C TYR A 246 -13.24 -5.19 -17.38
N ILE A 247 -13.73 -6.34 -17.82
CA ILE A 247 -12.91 -7.45 -18.32
C ILE A 247 -13.29 -7.75 -19.74
N PHE A 248 -12.32 -7.76 -20.65
CA PHE A 248 -12.52 -8.18 -22.03
C PHE A 248 -11.80 -9.52 -22.24
N LEU A 249 -12.54 -10.54 -22.65
CA LEU A 249 -11.98 -11.83 -23.07
C LEU A 249 -12.03 -11.94 -24.59
N VAL A 250 -10.85 -11.92 -25.20
CA VAL A 250 -10.70 -11.93 -26.65
C VAL A 250 -10.51 -13.37 -27.14
N HIS A 251 -11.46 -13.84 -27.96
CA HIS A 251 -11.36 -15.10 -28.69
C HIS A 251 -10.80 -14.93 -30.10
N TYR A 252 -10.84 -13.72 -30.64
CA TYR A 252 -10.15 -13.33 -31.87
C TYR A 252 -9.85 -11.83 -31.86
N PRO A 253 -8.67 -11.40 -32.33
CA PRO A 253 -7.60 -12.23 -32.86
C PRO A 253 -6.64 -12.71 -31.75
N VAL A 254 -6.40 -14.02 -31.71
CA VAL A 254 -5.47 -14.67 -30.77
C VAL A 254 -4.50 -15.59 -31.49
N LEU A 255 -3.38 -15.90 -30.85
CA LEU A 255 -2.36 -16.78 -31.38
C LEU A 255 -2.60 -18.22 -30.94
N ASN A 256 -2.27 -19.18 -31.81
CA ASN A 256 -2.14 -20.58 -31.43
C ASN A 256 -0.68 -20.92 -31.05
N LYS A 257 -0.41 -22.20 -30.73
CA LYS A 257 0.94 -22.68 -30.37
C LYS A 257 2.01 -22.41 -31.43
N LYS A 258 1.61 -22.31 -32.70
CA LYS A 258 2.50 -22.06 -33.83
C LYS A 258 2.68 -20.56 -34.12
N GLY A 259 2.02 -19.67 -33.37
CA GLY A 259 2.02 -18.23 -33.63
C GLY A 259 1.10 -17.82 -34.79
N GLU A 260 0.17 -18.69 -35.21
CA GLU A 260 -0.80 -18.35 -36.25
C GLU A 260 -2.01 -17.65 -35.62
N LYS A 261 -2.54 -16.63 -36.31
CA LYS A 261 -3.76 -15.90 -35.93
C LYS A 261 -4.99 -16.77 -36.15
N ILE A 262 -5.73 -17.05 -35.09
CA ILE A 262 -6.92 -17.90 -35.09
C ILE A 262 -8.06 -17.29 -34.27
N ALA A 263 -9.27 -17.82 -34.46
CA ALA A 263 -10.38 -17.64 -33.53
C ALA A 263 -10.48 -18.86 -32.62
N SER A 264 -10.43 -18.68 -31.31
CA SER A 264 -10.63 -19.76 -30.34
C SER A 264 -12.12 -19.97 -30.03
N ALA A 265 -12.51 -21.14 -29.54
CA ALA A 265 -13.90 -21.42 -29.14
C ALA A 265 -14.22 -20.83 -27.75
N ILE A 266 -15.48 -20.44 -27.54
CA ILE A 266 -15.98 -20.03 -26.22
C ILE A 266 -16.20 -21.29 -25.39
N THR A 267 -15.71 -21.30 -24.15
CA THR A 267 -15.99 -22.38 -23.19
C THR A 267 -16.98 -21.93 -22.13
N ASN A 268 -17.73 -22.88 -21.57
CA ASN A 268 -18.68 -22.59 -20.49
C ASN A 268 -17.96 -22.05 -19.22
N PHE A 269 -16.70 -22.45 -19.02
CA PHE A 269 -15.86 -21.93 -17.94
C PHE A 269 -15.51 -20.44 -18.14
N ASP A 270 -15.34 -19.98 -19.38
CA ASP A 270 -15.05 -18.57 -19.67
C ASP A 270 -16.18 -17.67 -19.19
N LEU A 271 -17.43 -18.06 -19.51
CA LEU A 271 -18.61 -17.30 -19.09
C LEU A 271 -18.80 -17.36 -17.58
N HIS A 272 -18.72 -18.55 -16.98
CA HIS A 272 -19.06 -18.74 -15.58
C HIS A 272 -18.00 -18.27 -14.60
N ASP A 273 -16.73 -18.54 -14.86
CA ASP A 273 -15.68 -18.23 -13.88
C ASP A 273 -15.38 -16.73 -13.90
N LEU A 274 -15.28 -16.11 -15.09
CA LEU A 274 -15.05 -14.67 -15.19
C LEU A 274 -16.23 -13.86 -14.65
N SER A 275 -17.47 -14.28 -14.91
CA SER A 275 -18.64 -13.56 -14.37
C SER A 275 -18.72 -13.61 -12.84
N ARG A 276 -18.37 -14.76 -12.23
CA ARG A 276 -18.32 -14.88 -10.77
C ARG A 276 -17.17 -14.07 -10.20
N LEU A 277 -16.00 -14.14 -10.81
CA LEU A 277 -14.84 -13.32 -10.47
C LEU A 277 -15.20 -11.83 -10.51
N ALA A 278 -15.84 -11.39 -11.61
CA ALA A 278 -16.32 -10.03 -11.79
C ALA A 278 -17.30 -9.63 -10.68
N ARG A 279 -18.28 -10.48 -10.38
CA ARG A 279 -19.26 -10.22 -9.32
C ARG A 279 -18.62 -10.10 -7.93
N THR A 280 -17.60 -10.90 -7.64
CA THR A 280 -16.86 -10.89 -6.36
C THR A 280 -16.07 -9.60 -6.17
N TYR A 281 -15.39 -9.11 -7.19
CA TYR A 281 -14.55 -7.90 -7.10
C TYR A 281 -15.27 -6.60 -7.51
N GLY A 282 -16.57 -6.67 -7.82
CA GLY A 282 -17.36 -5.49 -8.20
C GLY A 282 -17.05 -4.93 -9.59
N VAL A 283 -16.54 -5.78 -10.50
CA VAL A 283 -16.32 -5.43 -11.91
C VAL A 283 -17.66 -5.15 -12.58
N LYS A 284 -17.73 -4.10 -13.41
CA LYS A 284 -18.95 -3.61 -14.03
C LYS A 284 -19.45 -4.47 -15.20
N GLY A 285 -18.55 -5.15 -15.92
CA GLY A 285 -18.91 -5.98 -17.06
C GLY A 285 -17.81 -6.93 -17.50
N VAL A 286 -18.22 -8.06 -18.06
CA VAL A 286 -17.36 -9.08 -18.68
C VAL A 286 -17.77 -9.21 -20.14
N PHE A 287 -16.95 -8.69 -21.04
CA PHE A 287 -17.27 -8.66 -22.46
C PHE A 287 -16.48 -9.75 -23.17
N ILE A 288 -17.18 -10.60 -23.92
CA ILE A 288 -16.57 -11.68 -24.70
C ILE A 288 -16.55 -11.26 -26.16
N ILE A 289 -15.36 -11.23 -26.76
CA ILE A 289 -15.15 -10.79 -28.14
C ILE A 289 -14.94 -12.03 -29.00
N GLN A 290 -15.93 -12.35 -29.83
CA GLN A 290 -15.95 -13.54 -30.67
C GLN A 290 -16.60 -13.21 -32.02
N PRO A 291 -15.86 -13.24 -33.15
CA PRO A 291 -16.40 -12.92 -34.47
C PRO A 291 -17.31 -14.01 -35.05
N LEU A 292 -17.15 -15.28 -34.63
CA LEU A 292 -17.96 -16.38 -35.15
C LEU A 292 -19.40 -16.34 -34.58
N GLU A 293 -20.39 -16.18 -35.46
CA GLU A 293 -21.81 -16.06 -35.08
C GLU A 293 -22.33 -17.30 -34.34
N ASP A 294 -22.00 -18.50 -34.80
CA ASP A 294 -22.44 -19.76 -34.16
C ASP A 294 -21.94 -19.89 -32.72
N GLN A 295 -20.71 -19.43 -32.45
CA GLN A 295 -20.15 -19.41 -31.10
C GLN A 295 -20.87 -18.40 -30.21
N ARG A 296 -21.23 -17.23 -30.75
CA ARG A 296 -22.01 -16.23 -30.01
C ARG A 296 -23.40 -16.77 -29.68
N LYS A 297 -24.13 -17.36 -30.65
CA LYS A 297 -25.45 -17.96 -30.41
C LYS A 297 -25.43 -19.02 -29.32
N LEU A 298 -24.44 -19.92 -29.34
CA LEU A 298 -24.28 -20.92 -28.28
C LEU A 298 -24.09 -20.26 -26.90
N ALA A 299 -23.29 -19.20 -26.83
CA ALA A 299 -23.08 -18.46 -25.58
C ALA A 299 -24.35 -17.70 -25.14
N GLU A 300 -25.11 -17.14 -26.07
CA GLU A 300 -26.40 -16.47 -25.80
C GLU A 300 -27.41 -17.46 -25.20
N GLU A 301 -27.60 -18.63 -25.82
CA GLU A 301 -28.50 -19.67 -25.30
C GLU A 301 -28.12 -20.09 -23.88
N LEU A 302 -26.82 -20.23 -23.59
CA LEU A 302 -26.33 -20.53 -22.24
C LEU A 302 -26.62 -19.39 -21.26
N ILE A 303 -26.36 -18.14 -21.64
CA ILE A 303 -26.63 -16.96 -20.82
C ILE A 303 -28.14 -16.86 -20.53
N GLU A 304 -28.98 -16.97 -21.55
CA GLU A 304 -30.44 -16.94 -21.45
C GLU A 304 -30.97 -18.04 -20.53
N TYR A 305 -30.46 -19.27 -20.65
CA TYR A 305 -30.83 -20.37 -19.78
C TYR A 305 -30.62 -20.02 -18.30
N TRP A 306 -29.46 -19.44 -17.95
CA TRP A 306 -29.14 -19.04 -16.58
C TRP A 306 -29.90 -17.80 -16.09
N LEU A 307 -30.35 -16.93 -17.00
CA LEU A 307 -31.20 -15.80 -16.69
C LEU A 307 -32.69 -16.18 -16.55
N SER A 308 -33.12 -17.26 -17.20
CA SER A 308 -34.49 -17.79 -17.19
C SER A 308 -34.93 -18.33 -15.82
N LYS A 309 -36.25 -18.49 -15.61
CA LYS A 309 -36.82 -18.98 -14.33
C LYS A 309 -36.24 -20.33 -13.87
N LYS A 310 -35.92 -21.25 -14.79
CA LYS A 310 -35.40 -22.59 -14.46
C LYS A 310 -33.96 -22.54 -13.92
N GLY A 311 -33.05 -21.84 -14.60
CA GLY A 311 -31.66 -21.67 -14.13
C GLY A 311 -31.56 -20.77 -12.90
N ALA A 312 -32.38 -19.72 -12.83
CA ALA A 312 -32.43 -18.78 -11.72
C ALA A 312 -32.93 -19.43 -10.41
N GLN A 313 -33.92 -20.33 -10.48
CA GLN A 313 -34.40 -21.08 -9.32
C GLN A 313 -33.38 -22.13 -8.84
N TYR A 314 -32.59 -22.70 -9.76
CA TYR A 314 -31.55 -23.67 -9.43
C TYR A 314 -30.37 -23.04 -8.68
N ASN A 315 -29.91 -21.85 -9.09
CA ASN A 315 -28.87 -21.12 -8.35
C ASN A 315 -28.97 -19.59 -8.55
N PRO A 316 -29.59 -18.85 -7.60
CA PRO A 316 -29.80 -17.41 -7.74
C PRO A 316 -28.50 -16.59 -7.75
N LEU A 317 -27.44 -17.07 -7.11
CA LEU A 317 -26.14 -16.37 -7.08
C LEU A 317 -25.46 -16.38 -8.45
N ARG A 318 -25.61 -17.48 -9.21
CA ARG A 318 -25.04 -17.61 -10.56
C ARG A 318 -25.71 -16.67 -11.57
N LYS A 319 -27.01 -16.40 -11.40
CA LYS A 319 -27.74 -15.42 -12.21
C LYS A 319 -27.14 -14.03 -12.08
N GLU A 320 -26.89 -13.57 -10.85
CA GLU A 320 -26.37 -12.23 -10.61
C GLU A 320 -24.97 -12.02 -11.21
N ALA A 321 -24.16 -13.08 -11.26
CA ALA A 321 -22.88 -13.06 -11.96
C ALA A 321 -23.06 -12.98 -13.48
N ILE A 322 -23.85 -13.89 -14.07
CA ILE A 322 -24.01 -14.00 -15.53
C ILE A 322 -24.59 -12.74 -16.18
N LYS A 323 -25.40 -11.95 -15.46
CA LYS A 323 -25.89 -10.64 -15.95
C LYS A 323 -24.79 -9.67 -16.37
N LEU A 324 -23.56 -9.84 -15.86
CA LEU A 324 -22.42 -9.00 -16.21
C LEU A 324 -21.83 -9.35 -17.57
N VAL A 325 -22.20 -10.49 -18.15
CA VAL A 325 -21.65 -10.97 -19.42
C VAL A 325 -22.37 -10.34 -20.60
N LYS A 326 -21.60 -9.78 -21.53
CA LYS A 326 -22.09 -9.32 -22.85
C LYS A 326 -21.20 -9.87 -23.95
N LEU A 327 -21.76 -10.11 -25.12
CA LEU A 327 -21.06 -10.65 -26.28
C LEU A 327 -20.90 -9.58 -27.36
N PHE A 328 -19.74 -9.55 -28.00
CA PHE A 328 -19.42 -8.61 -29.06
C PHE A 328 -18.74 -9.34 -30.22
N GLU A 329 -18.98 -8.85 -31.43
CA GLU A 329 -18.32 -9.37 -32.63
C GLU A 329 -16.86 -8.91 -32.72
N THR A 330 -16.59 -7.68 -32.28
CA THR A 330 -15.29 -7.02 -32.44
C THR A 330 -14.84 -6.32 -31.16
N LEU A 331 -13.53 -6.11 -31.04
CA LEU A 331 -12.96 -5.32 -29.95
C LEU A 331 -13.47 -3.87 -29.97
N ASP A 332 -13.65 -3.30 -31.16
CA ASP A 332 -14.15 -1.93 -31.34
C ASP A 332 -15.57 -1.75 -30.81
N SER A 333 -16.48 -2.68 -31.12
CA SER A 333 -17.86 -2.60 -30.60
C SER A 333 -17.90 -2.75 -29.07
N ALA A 334 -17.04 -3.58 -28.49
CA ALA A 334 -16.90 -3.70 -27.05
C ALA A 334 -16.38 -2.40 -26.39
N ILE A 335 -15.38 -1.74 -26.99
CA ILE A 335 -14.85 -0.46 -26.51
C ILE A 335 -15.91 0.64 -26.61
N SER A 336 -16.60 0.73 -27.75
CA SER A 336 -17.66 1.72 -27.97
C SER A 336 -18.83 1.53 -27.00
N GLU A 337 -19.16 0.31 -26.60
CA GLU A 337 -20.15 0.06 -25.55
C GLU A 337 -19.70 0.64 -24.20
N VAL A 338 -18.44 0.41 -23.79
CA VAL A 338 -17.93 0.99 -22.53
C VAL A 338 -17.92 2.51 -22.59
N GLU A 339 -17.49 3.08 -23.72
CA GLU A 339 -17.51 4.54 -23.95
C GLU A 339 -18.94 5.11 -23.91
N SER A 340 -19.91 4.39 -24.47
CA SER A 340 -21.32 4.79 -24.39
C SER A 340 -21.89 4.70 -22.98
N ILE A 341 -21.47 3.71 -22.17
CA ILE A 341 -21.94 3.54 -20.78
C ILE A 341 -21.31 4.60 -19.87
N GLU A 342 -20.02 4.85 -20.02
CA GLU A 342 -19.23 5.65 -19.07
C GLU A 342 -19.03 7.10 -19.52
N GLY A 343 -19.38 7.44 -20.77
CA GLY A 343 -19.27 8.78 -21.35
C GLY A 343 -17.85 9.19 -21.75
N GLU A 344 -16.88 8.27 -21.68
CA GLU A 344 -15.49 8.50 -22.06
C GLU A 344 -14.81 7.18 -22.46
N LYS A 345 -13.79 7.27 -23.32
CA LYS A 345 -13.04 6.10 -23.77
C LYS A 345 -12.27 5.43 -22.61
N PRO A 346 -12.34 4.09 -22.48
CA PRO A 346 -11.60 3.38 -21.44
C PRO A 346 -10.10 3.31 -21.71
N VAL A 347 -9.33 3.23 -20.64
CA VAL A 347 -7.92 2.83 -20.64
C VAL A 347 -7.85 1.30 -20.78
N LEU A 348 -7.13 0.83 -21.79
CA LEU A 348 -6.95 -0.59 -22.06
C LEU A 348 -5.68 -1.11 -21.40
N LEU A 349 -5.84 -2.09 -20.51
CA LEU A 349 -4.77 -2.75 -19.79
C LEU A 349 -4.54 -4.14 -20.37
N GLY A 350 -3.47 -4.27 -21.16
CA GLY A 350 -3.10 -5.51 -21.82
C GLY A 350 -2.39 -6.50 -20.89
N THR A 351 -2.46 -7.78 -21.26
CA THR A 351 -1.67 -8.85 -20.65
C THR A 351 -0.82 -9.51 -21.73
N ASP A 352 0.48 -9.60 -21.48
CA ASP A 352 1.45 -10.26 -22.36
C ASP A 352 2.32 -11.15 -21.47
N ALA A 353 2.51 -12.41 -21.85
CA ALA A 353 3.38 -13.32 -21.11
C ALA A 353 4.87 -13.05 -21.38
N THR A 354 5.19 -12.29 -22.44
CA THR A 354 6.56 -11.98 -22.82
C THR A 354 7.08 -10.73 -22.12
N PRO A 355 8.38 -10.68 -21.74
CA PRO A 355 8.94 -9.58 -20.97
C PRO A 355 9.19 -8.29 -21.79
N LYS A 356 8.58 -8.11 -22.97
CA LYS A 356 9.01 -7.12 -23.98
C LYS A 356 8.52 -5.69 -23.74
N ARG A 357 7.51 -5.51 -22.88
CA ARG A 357 6.76 -4.26 -22.76
C ARG A 357 7.03 -3.58 -21.41
N LYS A 358 6.88 -2.25 -21.35
CA LYS A 358 6.99 -1.50 -20.09
C LYS A 358 5.73 -1.75 -19.25
N TYR A 359 5.92 -2.16 -18.01
CA TYR A 359 4.80 -2.47 -17.10
C TYR A 359 4.37 -1.27 -16.28
N ILE A 360 3.08 -1.26 -15.96
CA ILE A 360 2.49 -0.39 -14.95
C ILE A 360 2.30 -1.19 -13.65
N SER A 361 2.53 -0.56 -12.51
CA SER A 361 2.26 -1.19 -11.21
C SER A 361 0.76 -1.27 -10.95
N CYS A 362 0.33 -2.26 -10.16
CA CYS A 362 -1.07 -2.35 -9.73
C CYS A 362 -1.50 -1.12 -8.89
N GLU A 363 -0.57 -0.42 -8.25
CA GLU A 363 -0.88 0.83 -7.54
C GLU A 363 -1.22 1.98 -8.49
N GLU A 364 -0.47 2.13 -9.58
CA GLU A 364 -0.77 3.12 -10.60
C GLU A 364 -2.09 2.82 -11.30
N VAL A 365 -2.39 1.56 -11.61
CA VAL A 365 -3.70 1.16 -12.14
C VAL A 365 -4.83 1.57 -11.19
N ARG A 366 -4.66 1.38 -9.87
CA ARG A 366 -5.64 1.83 -8.87
C ARG A 366 -5.85 3.34 -8.85
N LYS A 367 -4.82 4.14 -9.13
CA LYS A 367 -4.96 5.60 -9.25
C LYS A 367 -5.81 5.95 -10.47
N ILE A 368 -5.54 5.33 -11.61
CA ILE A 368 -6.32 5.51 -12.84
C ILE A 368 -7.79 5.12 -12.63
N LEU A 369 -8.08 4.08 -11.85
CA LEU A 369 -9.46 3.63 -11.58
C LEU A 369 -10.37 4.68 -10.93
N TRP A 370 -9.79 5.65 -10.22
CA TRP A 370 -10.56 6.75 -9.63
C TRP A 370 -10.87 7.87 -10.63
N GLU A 371 -10.23 7.85 -11.80
CA GLU A 371 -10.30 8.92 -12.79
C GLU A 371 -10.98 8.46 -14.08
N LYS A 372 -10.69 7.25 -14.56
CA LYS A 372 -11.10 6.74 -15.87
C LYS A 372 -11.64 5.31 -15.80
N PRO A 373 -12.48 4.88 -16.76
CA PRO A 373 -12.81 3.47 -16.91
C PRO A 373 -11.58 2.70 -17.38
N VAL A 374 -11.36 1.53 -16.81
CA VAL A 374 -10.23 0.64 -17.15
C VAL A 374 -10.77 -0.71 -17.57
N VAL A 375 -10.20 -1.24 -18.64
CA VAL A 375 -10.55 -2.54 -19.19
C VAL A 375 -9.31 -3.45 -19.11
N LEU A 376 -9.42 -4.58 -18.44
CA LEU A 376 -8.42 -5.65 -18.51
C LEU A 376 -8.67 -6.49 -19.77
N VAL A 377 -7.73 -6.45 -20.70
CA VAL A 377 -7.79 -7.21 -21.96
C VAL A 377 -7.02 -8.51 -21.83
N LEU A 378 -7.75 -9.62 -21.96
CA LEU A 378 -7.24 -10.98 -21.81
C LEU A 378 -7.36 -11.74 -23.13
N GLY A 379 -6.29 -12.39 -23.54
CA GLY A 379 -6.28 -13.30 -24.69
C GLY A 379 -6.55 -14.74 -24.29
N THR A 380 -7.28 -15.44 -25.15
CA THR A 380 -7.43 -16.91 -25.07
C THR A 380 -6.33 -17.62 -25.89
N ALA A 381 -6.40 -18.95 -26.00
CA ALA A 381 -5.41 -19.78 -26.71
C ALA A 381 -3.97 -19.57 -26.19
N TRP A 382 -3.04 -19.09 -27.03
CA TRP A 382 -1.64 -18.82 -26.67
C TRP A 382 -1.34 -17.32 -26.47
N GLY A 383 -2.36 -16.46 -26.45
CA GLY A 383 -2.22 -15.03 -26.19
C GLY A 383 -2.82 -14.15 -27.28
N LEU A 384 -2.83 -12.84 -27.05
CA LEU A 384 -3.34 -11.83 -27.97
C LEU A 384 -2.41 -11.65 -29.18
N CYS A 385 -2.97 -11.33 -30.34
CA CYS A 385 -2.18 -10.86 -31.48
C CYS A 385 -1.65 -9.43 -31.25
N GLU A 386 -0.53 -9.09 -31.88
CA GLU A 386 0.11 -7.75 -31.75
C GLU A 386 -0.86 -6.61 -32.10
N GLU A 387 -1.78 -6.80 -33.05
CA GLU A 387 -2.79 -5.80 -33.41
C GLU A 387 -3.76 -5.43 -32.26
N VAL A 388 -3.96 -6.32 -31.28
CA VAL A 388 -4.73 -6.03 -30.06
C VAL A 388 -3.82 -5.45 -28.98
N LEU A 389 -2.60 -5.99 -28.85
CA LEU A 389 -1.63 -5.49 -27.88
C LEU A 389 -1.26 -4.03 -28.15
N ASP A 390 -1.03 -3.65 -29.41
CA ASP A 390 -0.66 -2.28 -29.81
C ASP A 390 -1.78 -1.25 -29.57
N ARG A 391 -3.00 -1.72 -29.28
CA ARG A 391 -4.12 -0.87 -28.87
C ARG A 391 -4.19 -0.66 -27.36
N CYS A 392 -3.45 -1.43 -26.57
CA CYS A 392 -3.43 -1.33 -25.11
C CYS A 392 -2.56 -0.15 -24.67
N ASP A 393 -3.06 0.66 -23.74
CA ASP A 393 -2.36 1.84 -23.23
C ASP A 393 -1.24 1.43 -22.25
N TYR A 394 -1.47 0.38 -21.47
CA TYR A 394 -0.55 -0.13 -20.46
C TYR A 394 -0.53 -1.66 -20.42
N PHE A 395 0.50 -2.22 -19.81
CA PHE A 395 0.66 -3.68 -19.65
C PHE A 395 0.91 -4.04 -18.19
N LEU A 396 0.27 -5.11 -17.73
CA LEU A 396 0.59 -5.71 -16.43
C LEU A 396 1.84 -6.58 -16.54
N GLU A 397 2.61 -6.62 -15.45
CA GLU A 397 3.74 -7.53 -15.33
C GLU A 397 3.27 -9.00 -15.49
N PRO A 398 3.96 -9.82 -16.31
CA PRO A 398 3.64 -11.23 -16.47
C PRO A 398 3.63 -11.99 -15.13
N ILE A 399 2.82 -13.04 -15.05
CA ILE A 399 2.80 -13.91 -13.88
C ILE A 399 3.86 -14.99 -14.05
N TRP A 400 4.90 -14.92 -13.22
CA TRP A 400 6.01 -15.88 -13.24
C TRP A 400 5.84 -17.00 -12.22
N GLY A 401 6.34 -18.18 -12.58
CA GLY A 401 6.52 -19.31 -11.69
C GLY A 401 7.50 -18.99 -10.56
N ARG A 402 7.31 -19.63 -9.41
CA ARG A 402 8.12 -19.36 -8.22
C ARG A 402 9.55 -19.91 -8.32
N LEU A 403 9.72 -21.05 -8.99
CA LEU A 403 10.99 -21.80 -9.02
C LEU A 403 11.62 -21.85 -10.41
N ASP A 404 10.85 -21.52 -11.44
CA ASP A 404 11.22 -21.66 -12.85
C ASP A 404 10.41 -20.64 -13.69
N PRO A 405 10.81 -20.38 -14.94
CA PRO A 405 10.18 -19.34 -15.76
C PRO A 405 8.81 -19.71 -16.31
N TYR A 406 8.14 -20.77 -15.83
CA TYR A 406 6.80 -21.13 -16.24
C TYR A 406 5.80 -19.99 -16.00
N ASN A 407 5.18 -19.51 -17.07
CA ASN A 407 4.24 -18.40 -17.05
C ASN A 407 2.96 -18.70 -17.86
N HIS A 408 2.75 -19.97 -18.23
CA HIS A 408 1.64 -20.40 -19.10
C HIS A 408 0.40 -20.80 -18.28
N LEU A 409 -0.22 -19.83 -17.61
CA LEU A 409 -1.46 -20.03 -16.85
C LEU A 409 -2.69 -20.08 -17.76
N SER A 410 -3.76 -20.73 -17.30
CA SER A 410 -5.07 -20.55 -17.93
C SER A 410 -5.50 -19.07 -17.81
N VAL A 411 -6.19 -18.56 -18.83
CA VAL A 411 -6.64 -17.15 -18.85
C VAL A 411 -7.48 -16.79 -17.62
N ARG A 412 -8.30 -17.73 -17.12
CA ARG A 412 -9.15 -17.55 -15.93
C ARG A 412 -8.32 -17.49 -14.63
N SER A 413 -7.28 -18.31 -14.53
CA SER A 413 -6.33 -18.24 -13.42
C SER A 413 -5.55 -16.93 -13.44
N ALA A 414 -5.06 -16.52 -14.61
CA ALA A 414 -4.36 -15.25 -14.78
C ALA A 414 -5.27 -14.06 -14.44
N ALA A 415 -6.50 -14.04 -14.95
CA ALA A 415 -7.52 -13.04 -14.62
C ALA A 415 -7.73 -12.92 -13.11
N SER A 416 -7.87 -14.06 -12.41
CA SER A 416 -8.09 -14.07 -10.96
C SER A 416 -6.92 -13.44 -10.21
N ILE A 417 -5.68 -13.74 -10.61
CA ILE A 417 -4.47 -13.17 -9.99
C ILE A 417 -4.37 -11.66 -10.26
N PHE A 418 -4.57 -11.24 -11.51
CA PHE A 418 -4.49 -9.82 -11.87
C PHE A 418 -5.55 -8.98 -11.16
N ILE A 419 -6.79 -9.47 -11.15
CA ILE A 419 -7.90 -8.78 -10.50
C ILE A 419 -7.69 -8.71 -8.99
N ASP A 420 -7.22 -9.78 -8.34
CA ASP A 420 -6.91 -9.74 -6.91
C ASP A 420 -5.76 -8.77 -6.59
N ARG A 421 -4.69 -8.75 -7.39
CA ARG A 421 -3.57 -7.80 -7.23
C ARG A 421 -4.01 -6.33 -7.37
N ILE A 422 -4.99 -6.04 -8.22
CA ILE A 422 -5.50 -4.68 -8.45
C ILE A 422 -6.56 -4.33 -7.42
N LEU A 423 -7.63 -5.13 -7.31
CA LEU A 423 -8.87 -4.82 -6.59
C LEU A 423 -8.98 -5.50 -5.22
N GLY A 424 -8.23 -6.55 -4.92
CA GLY A 424 -8.35 -7.31 -3.67
C GLY A 424 -8.00 -6.51 -2.42
N ILE A 425 -7.26 -5.41 -2.57
CA ILE A 425 -7.02 -4.46 -1.49
C ILE A 425 -8.30 -3.73 -1.03
N TYR A 426 -9.35 -3.72 -1.86
CA TYR A 426 -10.67 -3.12 -1.59
C TYR A 426 -11.69 -4.12 -1.04
N SER A 427 -11.30 -5.38 -0.84
CA SER A 427 -12.19 -6.42 -0.32
C SER A 427 -12.29 -6.35 1.21
N PHE A 428 -13.19 -5.49 1.71
CA PHE A 428 -13.38 -5.22 3.14
C PHE A 428 -14.43 -6.11 3.82
N TYR A 429 -15.26 -6.80 3.04
CA TYR A 429 -16.24 -7.76 3.55
C TYR A 429 -15.59 -9.11 3.84
N LYS A 430 -14.54 -9.12 4.67
CA LYS A 430 -14.03 -10.37 5.24
C LYS A 430 -14.98 -10.74 6.39
N LYS A 431 -15.85 -11.72 6.09
CA LYS A 431 -16.78 -12.44 6.98
C LYS A 431 -16.82 -11.96 8.45
N PHE A 432 -18.02 -11.52 8.86
CA PHE A 432 -18.53 -11.94 10.16
C PHE A 432 -18.77 -13.45 10.14
#